data_AF-A0A535SUR0-F1
#
_entry.id   AF-A0A535SUR0-F1
#
_cell.length_a   1.000
_cell.length_b   1.000
_cell.length_c   1.000
_cell.angle_alpha   90.00
_cell.angle_beta   90.00
_cell.angle_gamma   90.00
#
_symmetry.space_group_name_H-M   'P 1'
#
loop_
_entity.id
_entity.type
_entity.pdbx_description
1 polymer ?
#
loop_
_entity_poly.entity_id
_entity_poly.type
_entity_poly.pdbx_seq_one_letter_code
_entity_poly.pdbx_strand_id
1 'polypeptide(L)'
;MPDTAVLPHYDTFGHRWVESARRELPGVTLLGIDERSAAIWMGGNWQAVGPGAVTVIQGAKTSRFTTGMEIAGLATPARMLPTQ
;
A
#
# COMPACT_ATOMS: atom_id res chain seq x y z
N MET A 1 -8.16 -4.46 -2.42
CA MET A 1 -8.81 -3.97 -1.20
C MET A 1 -9.74 -2.84 -1.61
N PRO A 2 -10.94 -2.74 -1.04
CA PRO A 2 -11.80 -1.58 -1.27
C PRO A 2 -11.11 -0.29 -0.80
N ASP A 3 -11.47 0.83 -1.40
CA ASP A 3 -11.06 2.19 -0.98
C ASP A 3 -9.55 2.41 -0.82
N THR A 4 -8.75 1.79 -1.70
CA THR A 4 -7.29 1.93 -1.73
C THR A 4 -6.81 2.27 -3.14
N ALA A 5 -6.03 3.34 -3.30
CA ALA A 5 -5.35 3.70 -4.54
C ALA A 5 -3.85 3.36 -4.44
N VAL A 6 -3.31 2.67 -5.45
CA VAL A 6 -1.89 2.29 -5.48
C VAL A 6 -1.07 3.37 -6.17
N LEU A 7 0.03 3.77 -5.54
CA LEU A 7 1.06 4.67 -6.05
C LEU A 7 2.33 3.86 -6.31
N PRO A 8 2.52 3.30 -7.52
CA PRO A 8 3.70 2.52 -7.86
C PRO A 8 4.94 3.41 -7.97
N HIS A 9 6.13 2.81 -7.93
CA HIS A 9 7.42 3.52 -8.03
C HIS A 9 7.53 4.65 -7.00
N TYR A 10 7.06 4.39 -5.78
CA TYR A 10 6.85 5.44 -4.78
C TYR A 10 8.14 6.16 -4.38
N ASP A 11 9.26 5.44 -4.30
CA ASP A 11 10.59 5.97 -4.02
C ASP A 11 11.18 6.84 -5.14
N THR A 12 10.72 6.70 -6.38
CA THR A 12 11.25 7.46 -7.53
C THR A 12 10.31 8.60 -7.95
N PHE A 13 9.12 8.30 -8.45
CA PHE A 13 8.19 9.33 -8.94
C PHE A 13 6.76 9.23 -8.38
N GLY A 14 6.35 8.06 -7.88
CA GLY A 14 4.97 7.84 -7.40
C GLY A 14 4.58 8.73 -6.22
N HIS A 15 5.51 9.10 -5.33
CA HIS A 15 5.24 10.01 -4.22
C HIS A 15 4.77 11.41 -4.67
N ARG A 16 5.06 11.82 -5.90
CA ARG A 16 4.65 13.13 -6.43
C ARG A 16 3.15 13.22 -6.68
N TRP A 17 2.45 12.09 -6.73
CA TRP A 17 1.00 12.05 -6.95
C TRP A 17 0.18 12.15 -5.67
N VAL A 18 0.80 12.18 -4.48
CA VAL A 18 0.07 12.18 -3.20
C VAL A 18 -0.93 13.34 -3.10
N GLU A 19 -0.51 14.56 -3.44
CA GLU A 19 -1.36 15.74 -3.32
C GLU A 19 -2.49 15.75 -4.34
N SER A 20 -2.25 15.31 -5.58
CA SER A 20 -3.33 15.16 -6.56
C SER A 20 -4.29 14.04 -6.15
N ALA A 21 -3.79 12.90 -5.69
CA ALA A 21 -4.63 11.79 -5.25
C ALA A 21 -5.50 12.17 -4.06
N ARG A 22 -4.97 12.90 -3.07
CA ARG A 22 -5.76 13.41 -1.92
C ARG A 22 -6.92 14.31 -2.34
N ARG A 23 -6.69 15.15 -3.35
CA ARG A 23 -7.70 16.09 -3.84
C ARG A 23 -8.80 15.37 -4.64
N GLU A 24 -8.43 14.46 -5.53
CA GLU A 24 -9.38 13.78 -6.42
C GLU A 24 -10.07 12.57 -5.76
N LEU A 25 -9.43 11.97 -4.74
CA LEU A 25 -9.90 10.76 -4.04
C LEU A 25 -9.92 11.00 -2.51
N PRO A 26 -10.77 11.92 -2.01
CA PRO A 26 -10.83 12.21 -0.59
C PRO A 26 -11.27 10.97 0.21
N GLY A 27 -10.57 10.69 1.31
CA GLY A 27 -10.90 9.57 2.20
C GLY A 27 -10.38 8.20 1.75
N VAL A 28 -9.80 8.09 0.55
CA VAL A 28 -9.17 6.86 0.05
C VAL A 28 -7.80 6.64 0.70
N THR A 29 -7.50 5.39 1.05
CA THR A 29 -6.15 5.02 1.50
C THR A 29 -5.19 5.05 0.31
N LEU A 30 -4.08 5.78 0.43
CA LEU A 30 -3.03 5.74 -0.61
C LEU A 30 -1.97 4.72 -0.20
N LEU A 31 -1.62 3.83 -1.12
CA LEU A 31 -0.64 2.76 -0.93
C LEU A 31 0.55 2.98 -1.86
N GLY A 32 1.60 3.60 -1.33
CA GLY A 32 2.90 3.71 -1.99
C GLY A 32 3.63 2.37 -1.99
N ILE A 33 4.12 1.95 -3.15
CA ILE A 33 4.96 0.76 -3.29
C ILE A 33 6.25 1.18 -4.00
N ASP A 34 7.37 1.06 -3.30
CA ASP A 34 8.69 1.31 -3.87
C ASP A 34 9.03 0.27 -4.96
N GLU A 35 9.98 0.60 -5.82
CA GLU A 35 10.41 -0.31 -6.89
C GLU A 35 10.84 -1.69 -6.36
N ARG A 36 10.49 -2.74 -7.13
CA ARG A 36 10.76 -4.16 -6.82
C ARG A 36 10.22 -4.62 -5.47
N SER A 37 9.23 -3.91 -4.91
CA SER A 37 8.61 -4.23 -3.62
C SER A 37 7.14 -4.57 -3.79
N ALA A 38 6.54 -5.18 -2.77
CA ALA A 38 5.15 -5.62 -2.78
C ALA A 38 4.52 -5.60 -1.39
N ALA A 39 3.19 -5.40 -1.36
CA ALA A 39 2.32 -5.73 -0.24
C ALA A 39 1.62 -7.06 -0.56
N ILE A 40 1.88 -8.10 0.24
CA ILE A 40 1.37 -9.45 -0.02
C ILE A 40 0.42 -9.85 1.12
N TRP A 41 -0.76 -10.37 0.78
CA TRP A 41 -1.65 -10.98 1.76
C TRP A 41 -1.27 -12.45 1.96
N MET A 42 -0.74 -12.80 3.13
CA MET A 42 -0.28 -14.15 3.46
C MET A 42 -0.53 -14.44 4.94
N GLY A 43 -1.03 -15.63 5.26
CA GLY A 43 -1.23 -16.03 6.67
C GLY A 43 -2.25 -15.18 7.44
N GLY A 44 -3.17 -14.50 6.74
CA GLY A 44 -4.20 -13.66 7.36
C GLY A 44 -3.77 -12.23 7.67
N ASN A 45 -2.57 -11.81 7.24
CA ASN A 45 -2.12 -10.43 7.36
C ASN A 45 -1.46 -9.92 6.05
N TRP A 46 -1.31 -8.59 5.96
CA TRP A 46 -0.53 -7.96 4.90
C TRP A 46 0.94 -7.91 5.32
N GLN A 47 1.86 -8.28 4.43
CA GLN A 47 3.30 -8.24 4.66
C GLN A 47 4.00 -7.43 3.59
N ALA A 48 4.96 -6.61 4.00
CA ALA A 48 5.85 -5.92 3.08
C ALA A 48 6.97 -6.87 2.65
N VAL A 49 7.24 -6.94 1.35
CA VAL A 49 8.24 -7.82 0.74
C VAL A 49 9.03 -7.06 -0.31
N GLY A 50 10.34 -7.33 -0.41
CA GLY A 50 11.24 -6.73 -1.40
C GLY A 50 12.27 -5.77 -0.78
N PRO A 51 13.19 -5.21 -1.59
CA PRO A 51 14.29 -4.39 -1.12
C PRO A 51 13.90 -2.95 -0.75
N GLY A 52 12.72 -2.47 -1.17
CA GLY A 52 12.17 -1.17 -0.81
C GLY A 52 11.15 -1.27 0.33
N ALA A 53 10.23 -0.32 0.38
CA ALA A 53 9.16 -0.31 1.37
C ALA A 53 7.77 -0.16 0.75
N VAL A 54 6.78 -0.48 1.59
CA VAL A 54 5.38 -0.16 1.38
C VAL A 54 5.01 1.01 2.29
N THR A 55 4.33 2.02 1.76
CA THR A 55 3.90 3.22 2.49
C THR A 55 2.38 3.32 2.48
N VAL A 56 1.75 3.36 3.66
CA VAL A 56 0.31 3.56 3.83
C VAL A 56 0.06 5.00 4.27
N ILE A 57 -0.78 5.72 3.52
CA ILE A 57 -1.18 7.10 3.83
C ILE A 57 -2.70 7.14 4.04
N GLN A 58 -3.12 7.58 5.23
CA GLN A 58 -4.52 7.70 5.65
C GLN A 58 -4.73 9.05 6.33
N GLY A 59 -5.40 9.96 5.63
CA GLY A 59 -5.50 11.36 6.06
C GLY A 59 -4.12 11.97 6.27
N ALA A 60 -3.83 12.43 7.49
CA ALA A 60 -2.54 12.99 7.88
C ALA A 60 -1.50 11.93 8.30
N LYS A 61 -1.91 10.67 8.51
CA LYS A 61 -1.00 9.61 8.96
C LYS A 61 -0.29 8.96 7.78
N THR A 62 1.02 8.85 7.89
CA THR A 62 1.88 8.11 6.95
C THR A 62 2.66 7.06 7.73
N SER A 63 2.57 5.80 7.31
CA SER A 63 3.29 4.66 7.92
C SER A 63 4.08 3.93 6.86
N ARG A 64 5.33 3.56 7.16
CA ARG A 64 6.25 2.90 6.22
C ARG A 64 6.66 1.54 6.77
N PHE A 65 6.65 0.52 5.91
CA PHE A 65 6.87 -0.89 6.27
C PHE A 65 7.91 -1.48 5.33
N THR A 66 9.02 -1.99 5.89
CA THR A 66 10.08 -2.66 5.14
C THR A 66 9.89 -4.18 5.18
N THR A 67 10.71 -4.92 4.43
CA THR A 67 10.61 -6.37 4.32
C THR A 67 10.41 -7.09 5.66
N GLY A 68 9.46 -8.02 5.69
CA GLY A 68 9.13 -8.83 6.87
C GLY A 68 8.22 -8.14 7.89
N MET A 69 7.95 -6.84 7.74
CA MET A 69 6.98 -6.15 8.59
C MET A 69 5.55 -6.46 8.18
N GLU A 70 4.68 -6.61 9.18
CA GLU A 70 3.24 -6.58 8.98
C GLU A 70 2.78 -5.16 8.63
N ILE A 71 1.99 -5.03 7.56
CA ILE A 71 1.43 -3.76 7.11
C ILE A 71 0.10 -3.54 7.82
N ALA A 72 0.09 -2.60 8.77
CA ALA A 72 -1.14 -2.15 9.42
C ALA A 72 -1.88 -1.10 8.58
N GLY A 73 -3.21 -1.02 8.74
CA GLY A 73 -4.05 0.02 8.14
C GLY A 73 -4.62 -0.31 6.76
N LEU A 74 -4.26 -1.45 6.14
CA LEU A 74 -4.90 -1.92 4.92
C LEU A 74 -6.13 -2.79 5.22
N ALA A 75 -7.19 -2.61 4.42
CA ALA A 75 -8.36 -3.48 4.48
C ALA A 75 -8.01 -4.91 4.06
N THR A 76 -8.72 -5.89 4.60
CA THR A 76 -8.58 -7.29 4.20
C THR A 76 -9.09 -7.49 2.75
N PRO A 77 -8.51 -8.42 1.97
CA PRO A 77 -9.04 -8.76 0.65
C PRO A 77 -10.49 -9.26 0.75
N ALA A 78 -11.40 -8.61 0.03
CA ALA A 78 -12.84 -8.96 0.05
C ALA A 78 -13.15 -10.33 -0.60
N ARG A 79 -12.29 -10.78 -1.52
CA ARG A 79 -12.39 -12.09 -2.17
C ARG A 79 -11.00 -12.61 -2.49
N MET A 80 -10.75 -13.86 -2.12
CA MET A 80 -9.58 -14.60 -2.57
C MET A 80 -10.03 -15.60 -3.63
N LEU A 81 -9.26 -15.72 -4.71
CA LEU A 81 -9.46 -16.81 -5.66
C LEU A 81 -8.99 -18.12 -4.99
N PRO A 82 -9.67 -19.26 -5.24
CA PRO A 82 -9.17 -20.54 -4.80
C PRO A 82 -7.76 -20.77 -5.35
N THR A 83 -6.90 -21.37 -4.54
CA THR A 83 -5.57 -21.79 -4.96
C THR A 83 -5.72 -22.78 -6.12
N GLN A 84 -5.01 -22.52 -7.24
CA GLN A 84 -4.94 -23.47 -8.38
C GLN A 84 -4.14 -24.70 -8.01
#